data_AF-A0A7W7FJW3-F1
#
_entry.id   AF-A0A7W7FJW3-F1
#
_cell.length_a   1.000
_cell.length_b   1.000
_cell.length_c   1.000
_cell.angle_alpha   90.00
_cell.angle_beta   90.00
_cell.angle_gamma   90.00
#
_symmetry.space_group_name_H-M   'P 1'
#
loop_
_entity.id
_entity.type
_entity.pdbx_description
1 polymer ?
#
loop_
_entity_poly.entity_id
_entity_poly.type
_entity_poly.pdbx_seq_one_letter_code
_entity_poly.pdbx_strand_id
1 'polypeptide(L)'
;MSDASRDFHKPVRRSPDSFDRNFAADDPAEASRVAHATASALLSRVREAPHDEVVDRLVSFTDAHGIATIAELWSHSPARSLPGTLWRLYLLQLMIHDDAATAALLYERGRTRLASADPVIAGAPAPASPDELVALIDLILRGVFAGDFALALERASSFARVVASGATDLADDYDQTEPRRASQFTTRALRLDTYADDLNAAAGLWRREGLT
;
A
#
# COMPACT_ATOMS: atom_id res chain seq x y z
N MET A 1 57.85 12.75 -10.41
CA MET A 1 57.32 12.69 -9.03
C MET A 1 56.07 11.85 -9.09
N SER A 2 56.03 10.82 -8.26
CA SER A 2 55.34 9.55 -8.45
C SER A 2 53.81 9.62 -8.28
N ASP A 3 53.10 8.96 -9.19
CA ASP A 3 51.66 8.69 -9.12
C ASP A 3 51.43 7.48 -8.20
N ALA A 4 50.86 7.70 -7.02
CA ALA A 4 50.64 6.65 -6.01
C ALA A 4 49.37 5.86 -6.36
N SER A 5 49.55 4.62 -6.80
CA SER A 5 48.47 3.67 -7.05
C SER A 5 47.64 3.46 -5.77
N ARG A 6 46.31 3.66 -5.85
CA ARG A 6 45.38 3.36 -4.75
C ARG A 6 45.43 1.86 -4.42
N ASP A 7 45.82 1.53 -3.19
CA ASP A 7 45.77 0.16 -2.68
C ASP A 7 44.33 -0.35 -2.64
N PHE A 8 44.04 -1.38 -3.45
CA PHE A 8 42.77 -2.09 -3.39
C PHE A 8 42.78 -3.05 -2.19
N HIS A 9 41.88 -2.84 -1.24
CA HIS A 9 41.72 -3.69 -0.07
C HIS A 9 41.21 -5.08 -0.49
N LYS A 10 42.00 -6.14 -0.24
CA LYS A 10 41.56 -7.52 -0.50
C LYS A 10 40.39 -7.90 0.44
N PRO A 11 39.37 -8.63 -0.03
CA PRO A 11 38.28 -9.10 0.82
C PRO A 11 38.82 -9.97 1.96
N VAL A 12 38.42 -9.65 3.20
CA VAL A 12 38.78 -10.45 4.38
C VAL A 12 38.02 -11.77 4.30
N ARG A 13 38.74 -12.89 4.21
CA ARG A 13 38.13 -14.23 4.33
C ARG A 13 37.77 -14.47 5.79
N ARG A 14 36.48 -14.48 6.10
CA ARG A 14 35.98 -14.88 7.42
C ARG A 14 35.81 -16.39 7.50
N SER A 15 36.06 -16.95 8.69
CA SER A 15 35.88 -18.39 8.98
C SER A 15 34.39 -18.77 8.87
N PRO A 16 34.04 -19.96 8.36
CA PRO A 16 32.67 -20.47 8.32
C PRO A 16 31.96 -20.38 9.68
N ASP A 17 32.68 -20.64 10.77
CA ASP A 17 32.14 -20.61 12.15
C ASP A 17 31.70 -19.20 12.62
N SER A 18 32.10 -18.14 11.91
CA SER A 18 31.64 -16.78 12.18
C SER A 18 30.26 -16.47 11.58
N PHE A 19 29.77 -17.31 10.66
CA PHE A 19 28.40 -17.22 10.13
C PHE A 19 27.38 -17.83 11.09
N ASP A 20 27.76 -18.89 11.82
CA ASP A 20 26.86 -19.60 12.75
C ASP A 20 26.53 -18.82 14.05
N ARG A 21 27.21 -17.68 14.31
CA ARG A 21 27.00 -16.86 15.53
C ARG A 21 26.19 -15.59 15.31
N ASN A 22 25.37 -15.53 14.26
CA ASN A 22 24.38 -14.47 14.08
C ASN A 22 22.96 -15.01 14.31
N PHE A 23 22.63 -15.35 15.56
CA PHE A 23 21.24 -15.42 16.04
C PHE A 23 21.05 -14.16 16.93
N ALA A 24 20.12 -13.23 16.75
CA ALA A 24 18.88 -13.20 15.99
C ALA A 24 18.65 -11.81 15.37
N ALA A 25 18.67 -11.73 14.05
CA ALA A 25 17.67 -10.96 13.31
C ALA A 25 16.79 -12.05 12.69
N ASP A 26 15.45 -11.91 12.73
CA ASP A 26 14.54 -12.90 12.13
C ASP A 26 15.07 -13.36 10.76
N ASP A 27 15.16 -14.67 10.55
CA ASP A 27 15.59 -15.23 9.26
C ASP A 27 14.74 -14.59 8.15
N PRO A 28 15.33 -13.80 7.22
CA PRO A 28 14.57 -13.09 6.21
C PRO A 28 13.74 -14.04 5.33
N ALA A 29 14.21 -15.28 5.15
CA ALA A 29 13.45 -16.29 4.43
C ALA A 29 12.21 -16.73 5.23
N GLU A 30 12.34 -16.89 6.56
CA GLU A 30 11.21 -17.21 7.42
C GLU A 30 10.20 -16.05 7.52
N ALA A 31 10.68 -14.82 7.71
CA ALA A 31 9.82 -13.63 7.71
C ALA A 31 9.03 -13.52 6.40
N SER A 32 9.70 -13.74 5.26
CA SER A 32 9.04 -13.77 3.94
C SER A 32 8.02 -14.91 3.83
N ARG A 33 8.35 -16.13 4.29
CA ARG A 33 7.41 -17.26 4.31
C ARG A 33 6.17 -16.96 5.14
N VAL A 34 6.35 -16.41 6.34
CA VAL A 34 5.25 -16.03 7.23
C VAL A 34 4.38 -14.95 6.58
N ALA A 35 4.98 -13.94 5.95
CA ALA A 35 4.24 -12.89 5.23
C ALA A 35 3.37 -13.48 4.10
N HIS A 36 3.94 -14.35 3.26
CA HIS A 36 3.19 -14.97 2.16
C HIS A 36 2.12 -15.95 2.66
N ALA A 37 2.43 -16.76 3.68
CA ALA A 37 1.47 -17.70 4.27
C ALA A 37 0.27 -16.99 4.90
N THR A 38 0.51 -15.91 5.65
CA THR A 38 -0.55 -15.11 6.28
C THR A 38 -1.40 -14.37 5.25
N ALA A 39 -0.78 -13.73 4.25
CA ALA A 39 -1.48 -13.05 3.17
C ALA A 39 -2.34 -14.01 2.33
N SER A 40 -1.79 -15.18 1.97
CA SER A 40 -2.52 -16.22 1.24
C SER A 40 -3.66 -16.79 2.05
N ALA A 41 -3.44 -17.11 3.33
CA ALA A 41 -4.49 -17.62 4.22
C ALA A 41 -5.64 -16.62 4.36
N LEU A 42 -5.34 -15.32 4.44
CA LEU A 42 -6.34 -14.27 4.52
C LEU A 42 -7.20 -14.19 3.25
N LEU A 43 -6.59 -14.27 2.06
CA LEU A 43 -7.33 -14.31 0.80
C LEU A 43 -8.13 -15.60 0.60
N SER A 44 -7.54 -16.77 0.87
CA SER A 44 -8.17 -18.06 0.62
C SER A 44 -9.38 -18.31 1.52
N ARG A 45 -9.30 -17.95 2.81
CA ARG A 45 -10.42 -18.16 3.74
C ARG A 45 -11.69 -17.40 3.36
N VAL A 46 -11.57 -16.27 2.66
CA VAL A 46 -12.73 -15.51 2.21
C VAL A 46 -13.33 -16.09 0.93
N ARG A 47 -12.49 -16.66 0.05
CA ARG A 47 -12.94 -17.26 -1.21
C ARG A 47 -13.66 -18.60 -1.03
N GLU A 48 -13.27 -19.39 -0.04
CA GLU A 48 -13.87 -20.70 0.23
C GLU A 48 -15.28 -20.63 0.84
N ALA A 49 -15.66 -19.48 1.45
CA ALA A 49 -16.96 -19.30 2.10
C ALA A 49 -17.51 -17.86 1.97
N PRO A 50 -17.93 -17.43 0.76
CA PRO A 50 -18.26 -16.01 0.46
C PRO A 50 -19.60 -15.49 1.02
N HIS A 51 -20.46 -16.38 1.54
CA HIS A 51 -21.75 -16.02 2.18
C HIS A 51 -21.75 -16.28 3.69
N ASP A 52 -20.57 -16.44 4.28
CA ASP A 52 -20.39 -16.84 5.65
C ASP A 52 -20.34 -15.59 6.56
N GLU A 53 -21.01 -15.66 7.71
CA GLU A 53 -20.82 -14.73 8.82
C GLU A 53 -19.32 -14.58 9.16
N VAL A 54 -18.49 -15.57 8.83
CA VAL A 54 -17.02 -15.51 8.96
C VAL A 54 -16.38 -14.40 8.13
N VAL A 55 -16.89 -14.02 6.95
CA VAL A 55 -16.32 -12.91 6.14
C VAL A 55 -16.65 -11.58 6.78
N ASP A 56 -17.92 -11.36 7.14
CA ASP A 56 -18.34 -10.18 7.90
C ASP A 56 -17.63 -10.11 9.25
N ARG A 57 -17.38 -11.26 9.87
CA ARG A 57 -16.62 -11.39 11.12
C ARG A 57 -15.13 -11.27 10.91
N LEU A 58 -14.56 -11.58 9.74
CA LEU A 58 -13.15 -11.36 9.41
C LEU A 58 -12.92 -9.88 9.16
N VAL A 59 -13.80 -9.22 8.41
CA VAL A 59 -13.85 -7.76 8.26
C VAL A 59 -14.03 -7.12 9.63
N SER A 60 -15.02 -7.55 10.41
CA SER A 60 -15.26 -7.05 11.78
C SER A 60 -14.13 -7.43 12.75
N PHE A 61 -13.38 -8.51 12.51
CA PHE A 61 -12.23 -8.92 13.33
C PHE A 61 -11.00 -8.10 12.95
N THR A 62 -10.79 -7.79 11.67
CA THR A 62 -9.83 -6.76 11.27
C THR A 62 -10.24 -5.38 11.79
N ASP A 63 -11.54 -5.11 11.97
CA ASP A 63 -12.02 -3.88 12.60
C ASP A 63 -11.84 -3.90 14.15
N ALA A 64 -11.97 -5.07 14.81
CA ALA A 64 -11.92 -5.21 16.26
C ALA A 64 -10.55 -5.59 16.87
N HIS A 65 -9.74 -6.37 16.14
CA HIS A 65 -8.40 -6.84 16.53
C HIS A 65 -7.31 -6.29 15.61
N GLY A 66 -7.68 -5.68 14.47
CA GLY A 66 -6.77 -5.01 13.56
C GLY A 66 -6.22 -5.92 12.47
N ILE A 67 -6.49 -5.59 11.20
CA ILE A 67 -5.57 -5.94 10.10
C ILE A 67 -4.14 -5.49 10.45
N ALA A 68 -4.01 -4.41 11.22
CA ALA A 68 -2.78 -3.88 11.80
C ALA A 68 -1.88 -4.96 12.44
N THR A 69 -2.44 -5.93 13.16
CA THR A 69 -1.64 -6.94 13.88
C THR A 69 -0.88 -7.88 12.94
N ILE A 70 -1.46 -8.20 11.77
CA ILE A 70 -0.81 -9.06 10.77
C ILE A 70 -0.15 -8.25 9.65
N ALA A 71 -0.61 -7.01 9.42
CA ALA A 71 -0.12 -6.15 8.35
C ALA A 71 1.36 -5.79 8.55
N GLU A 72 1.82 -5.66 9.79
CA GLU A 72 3.24 -5.42 10.09
C GLU A 72 4.14 -6.56 9.58
N LEU A 73 3.65 -7.80 9.51
CA LEU A 73 4.40 -8.93 8.93
C LEU A 73 4.67 -8.72 7.44
N TRP A 74 3.88 -7.88 6.77
CA TRP A 74 3.98 -7.61 5.33
C TRP A 74 4.81 -6.37 5.02
N SER A 75 5.19 -5.56 6.01
CA SER A 75 5.80 -4.24 5.80
C SER A 75 7.13 -4.29 5.03
N HIS A 76 7.83 -5.43 5.12
CA HIS A 76 9.10 -5.69 4.44
C HIS A 76 8.96 -6.48 3.13
N SER A 77 7.74 -6.81 2.71
CA SER A 77 7.51 -7.59 1.50
C SER A 77 7.74 -6.77 0.23
N PRO A 78 8.20 -7.40 -0.88
CA PRO A 78 8.33 -6.73 -2.16
C PRO A 78 7.03 -6.06 -2.59
N ALA A 79 7.14 -4.91 -3.23
CA ALA A 79 6.01 -4.06 -3.55
C ALA A 79 4.85 -4.75 -4.29
N ARG A 80 5.24 -5.60 -5.24
CA ARG A 80 4.37 -6.28 -6.20
C ARG A 80 4.32 -7.79 -5.91
N SER A 81 4.45 -8.17 -4.63
CA SER A 81 4.05 -9.47 -4.13
C SER A 81 2.66 -9.37 -3.49
N LEU A 82 2.02 -10.50 -3.22
CA LEU A 82 0.74 -10.53 -2.53
C LEU A 82 0.77 -9.81 -1.17
N PRO A 83 1.68 -10.14 -0.22
CA PRO A 83 1.73 -9.43 1.06
C PRO A 83 2.05 -7.95 0.89
N GLY A 84 2.97 -7.57 -0.02
CA GLY A 84 3.30 -6.16 -0.25
C GLY A 84 2.14 -5.35 -0.84
N THR A 85 1.27 -6.00 -1.61
CA THR A 85 0.04 -5.41 -2.15
C THR A 85 -0.98 -5.17 -1.04
N LEU A 86 -1.21 -6.17 -0.17
CA LEU A 86 -2.12 -6.04 0.97
C LEU A 86 -1.64 -4.98 1.97
N TRP A 87 -0.32 -4.85 2.18
CA TRP A 87 0.26 -3.79 2.99
C TRP A 87 -0.09 -2.39 2.47
N ARG A 88 0.02 -2.15 1.15
CA ARG A 88 -0.32 -0.85 0.55
C ARG A 88 -1.80 -0.52 0.67
N LEU A 89 -2.67 -1.52 0.51
CA LEU A 89 -4.10 -1.36 0.73
C LEU A 89 -4.39 -0.97 2.18
N TYR A 90 -3.74 -1.64 3.14
CA TYR A 90 -3.84 -1.29 4.55
C TYR A 90 -3.36 0.13 4.83
N LEU A 91 -2.22 0.55 4.28
CA LEU A 91 -1.72 1.93 4.45
C LEU A 91 -2.67 2.97 3.83
N LEU A 92 -3.31 2.66 2.71
CA LEU A 92 -4.31 3.53 2.09
C LEU A 92 -5.56 3.66 2.99
N GLN A 93 -6.04 2.55 3.55
CA GLN A 93 -7.13 2.54 4.52
C GLN A 93 -6.77 3.36 5.77
N LEU A 94 -5.60 3.08 6.37
CA LEU A 94 -5.13 3.78 7.56
C LEU A 94 -5.05 5.29 7.32
N MET A 95 -4.52 5.72 6.17
CA MET A 95 -4.42 7.13 5.82
C MET A 95 -5.78 7.84 5.76
N ILE A 96 -6.83 7.16 5.30
CA ILE A 96 -8.17 7.74 5.17
C ILE A 96 -8.88 7.76 6.52
N HIS A 97 -8.77 6.68 7.30
CA HIS A 97 -9.37 6.60 8.63
C HIS A 97 -8.71 7.55 9.64
N ASP A 98 -7.40 7.79 9.52
CA ASP A 98 -6.65 8.70 10.41
C ASP A 98 -7.06 10.17 10.25
N ASP A 99 -7.30 10.62 9.00
CA ASP A 99 -7.77 11.98 8.71
C ASP A 99 -8.65 12.01 7.45
N ALA A 100 -9.90 11.62 7.63
CA ALA A 100 -10.89 11.55 6.56
C ALA A 100 -11.20 12.93 5.96
N ALA A 101 -11.10 14.00 6.75
CA ALA A 101 -11.32 15.36 6.30
C ALA A 101 -10.24 15.80 5.29
N THR A 102 -8.96 15.57 5.62
CA THR A 102 -7.87 15.81 4.68
C THR A 102 -7.98 14.89 3.47
N ALA A 103 -8.32 13.61 3.65
CA ALA A 103 -8.49 12.69 2.51
C ALA A 103 -9.58 13.17 1.54
N ALA A 104 -10.74 13.63 2.04
CA ALA A 104 -11.82 14.18 1.22
C ALA A 104 -11.40 15.44 0.47
N LEU A 105 -10.71 16.37 1.14
CA LEU A 105 -10.16 17.57 0.51
C LEU A 105 -9.20 17.21 -0.64
N LEU A 106 -8.26 16.29 -0.39
CA LEU A 106 -7.29 15.86 -1.40
C LEU A 106 -8.00 15.17 -2.57
N TYR A 107 -8.96 14.29 -2.31
CA TYR A 107 -9.71 13.63 -3.38
C TYR A 107 -10.48 14.63 -4.24
N GLU A 108 -11.17 15.58 -3.62
CA GLU A 108 -11.98 16.59 -4.32
C GLU A 108 -11.12 17.52 -5.19
N ARG A 109 -9.97 17.98 -4.67
CA ARG A 109 -8.99 18.73 -5.46
C ARG A 109 -8.45 17.89 -6.61
N GLY A 110 -8.06 16.65 -6.31
CA GLY A 110 -7.55 15.68 -7.26
C GLY A 110 -8.50 15.41 -8.41
N ARG A 111 -9.79 15.15 -8.14
CA ARG A 111 -10.77 14.85 -9.21
C ARG A 111 -10.97 16.03 -10.14
N THR A 112 -10.79 17.26 -9.64
CA THR A 112 -10.98 18.49 -10.41
C THR A 112 -9.75 18.80 -11.27
N ARG A 113 -8.56 18.39 -10.83
CA ARG A 113 -7.28 18.65 -11.52
C ARG A 113 -6.84 17.52 -12.43
N LEU A 114 -7.11 16.28 -12.07
CA LEU A 114 -6.66 15.10 -12.80
C LEU A 114 -7.55 14.86 -14.03
N ALA A 115 -7.01 15.11 -15.21
CA ALA A 115 -7.67 14.85 -16.49
C ALA A 115 -7.53 13.37 -16.92
N SER A 116 -8.17 12.46 -16.18
CA SER A 116 -8.18 11.02 -16.48
C SER A 116 -9.52 10.35 -16.12
N ALA A 117 -9.64 9.06 -16.42
CA ALA A 117 -10.79 8.25 -15.98
C ALA A 117 -10.71 7.81 -14.51
N ASP A 118 -9.60 8.08 -13.81
CA ASP A 118 -9.36 7.58 -12.45
C ASP A 118 -10.46 7.97 -11.44
N PRO A 119 -11.05 9.19 -11.45
CA PRO A 119 -12.17 9.50 -10.55
C PRO A 119 -13.36 8.56 -10.73
N VAL A 120 -13.68 8.19 -11.98
CA VAL A 120 -14.77 7.29 -12.32
C VAL A 120 -14.44 5.86 -11.89
N ILE A 121 -13.20 5.41 -12.13
CA ILE A 121 -12.74 4.06 -11.75
C ILE A 121 -12.70 3.90 -10.23
N ALA A 122 -12.17 4.90 -9.51
CA ALA A 122 -12.19 4.91 -8.05
C ALA A 122 -13.62 4.75 -7.52
N GLY A 123 -14.57 5.46 -8.13
CA GLY A 123 -16.00 5.30 -7.89
C GLY A 123 -16.49 6.00 -6.62
N ALA A 124 -15.86 7.11 -6.24
CA ALA A 124 -16.38 7.98 -5.19
C ALA A 124 -17.53 8.86 -5.71
N PRO A 125 -18.45 9.30 -4.84
CA PRO A 125 -19.38 10.39 -5.14
C PRO A 125 -18.63 11.68 -5.55
N ALA A 126 -19.29 12.56 -6.28
CA ALA A 126 -18.73 13.84 -6.70
C ALA A 126 -19.72 14.98 -6.37
N PRO A 127 -19.45 15.80 -5.34
CA PRO A 127 -18.32 15.73 -4.40
C PRO A 127 -18.43 14.55 -3.41
N ALA A 128 -17.31 14.13 -2.82
CA ALA A 128 -17.29 13.11 -1.76
C ALA A 128 -17.10 13.76 -0.38
N SER A 129 -17.97 13.41 0.57
CA SER A 129 -17.78 13.73 1.99
C SER A 129 -16.73 12.81 2.64
N PRO A 130 -16.20 13.19 3.83
CA PRO A 130 -15.30 12.32 4.60
C PRO A 130 -15.87 10.92 4.86
N ASP A 131 -17.13 10.84 5.28
CA ASP A 131 -17.81 9.56 5.57
C ASP A 131 -17.98 8.71 4.31
N GLU A 132 -18.29 9.34 3.17
CA GLU A 132 -18.39 8.63 1.89
C GLU A 132 -17.03 8.11 1.40
N LEU A 133 -15.92 8.80 1.68
CA LEU A 133 -14.59 8.28 1.39
C LEU A 133 -14.18 7.12 2.28
N VAL A 134 -14.53 7.17 3.57
CA VAL A 134 -14.35 6.04 4.48
C VAL A 134 -15.15 4.84 3.97
N ALA A 135 -16.44 5.03 3.65
CA ALA A 135 -17.27 3.98 3.10
C ALA A 135 -16.73 3.42 1.78
N LEU A 136 -16.17 4.27 0.93
CA LEU A 136 -15.56 3.85 -0.33
C LEU A 136 -14.33 2.97 -0.12
N ILE A 137 -13.39 3.38 0.73
CA ILE A 137 -12.18 2.58 0.94
C ILE A 137 -12.54 1.24 1.57
N ASP A 138 -13.46 1.22 2.54
CA ASP A 138 -13.92 -0.02 3.15
C ASP A 138 -14.64 -0.92 2.14
N LEU A 139 -15.39 -0.36 1.18
CA LEU A 139 -15.97 -1.12 0.07
C LEU A 139 -14.90 -1.72 -0.85
N ILE A 140 -13.86 -0.96 -1.19
CA ILE A 140 -12.74 -1.45 -1.99
C ILE A 140 -12.03 -2.60 -1.27
N LEU A 141 -11.76 -2.45 0.03
CA LEU A 141 -11.14 -3.50 0.86
C LEU A 141 -12.04 -4.73 0.99
N ARG A 142 -13.37 -4.57 1.12
CA ARG A 142 -14.30 -5.70 1.04
C ARG A 142 -14.19 -6.42 -0.30
N GLY A 143 -14.03 -5.69 -1.40
CA GLY A 143 -13.82 -6.25 -2.74
C GLY A 143 -12.55 -7.08 -2.89
N VAL A 144 -11.48 -6.73 -2.16
CA VAL A 144 -10.23 -7.51 -2.11
C VAL A 144 -10.47 -8.93 -1.60
N PHE A 145 -11.35 -9.07 -0.61
CA PHE A 145 -11.60 -10.33 0.05
C PHE A 145 -12.78 -11.10 -0.57
N ALA A 146 -13.92 -10.44 -0.76
CA ALA A 146 -15.17 -11.06 -1.15
C ALA A 146 -15.53 -10.90 -2.65
N GLY A 147 -14.76 -10.12 -3.40
CA GLY A 147 -15.07 -9.76 -4.79
C GLY A 147 -13.95 -10.09 -5.78
N ASP A 148 -13.93 -9.35 -6.89
CA ASP A 148 -12.83 -9.39 -7.83
C ASP A 148 -11.64 -8.60 -7.28
N PHE A 149 -10.63 -9.35 -6.80
CA PHE A 149 -9.40 -8.80 -6.26
C PHE A 149 -8.68 -7.86 -7.24
N ALA A 150 -8.56 -8.20 -8.52
CA ALA A 150 -7.89 -7.33 -9.48
C ALA A 150 -8.67 -6.02 -9.68
N LEU A 151 -10.01 -6.11 -9.75
CA LEU A 151 -10.83 -4.91 -9.84
C LEU A 151 -10.68 -4.04 -8.60
N ALA A 152 -10.65 -4.61 -7.40
CA ALA A 152 -10.45 -3.85 -6.16
C ALA A 152 -9.09 -3.14 -6.14
N LEU A 153 -8.02 -3.80 -6.62
CA LEU A 153 -6.70 -3.19 -6.78
C LEU A 153 -6.70 -2.04 -7.79
N GLU A 154 -7.42 -2.16 -8.90
CA GLU A 154 -7.54 -1.07 -9.88
C GLU A 154 -8.29 0.13 -9.30
N ARG A 155 -9.37 -0.11 -8.55
CA ARG A 155 -10.10 0.96 -7.86
C ARG A 155 -9.22 1.66 -6.83
N ALA A 156 -8.45 0.91 -6.04
CA ALA A 156 -7.49 1.46 -5.08
C ALA A 156 -6.37 2.25 -5.77
N SER A 157 -5.87 1.75 -6.90
CA SER A 157 -4.86 2.43 -7.72
C SER A 157 -5.37 3.77 -8.24
N SER A 158 -6.54 3.78 -8.88
CA SER A 158 -7.16 5.00 -9.39
C SER A 158 -7.47 5.99 -8.27
N PHE A 159 -7.97 5.51 -7.12
CA PHE A 159 -8.16 6.37 -5.94
C PHE A 159 -6.84 7.03 -5.51
N ALA A 160 -5.75 6.25 -5.40
CA ALA A 160 -4.45 6.76 -5.01
C ALA A 160 -3.91 7.82 -5.99
N ARG A 161 -4.11 7.66 -7.32
CA ARG A 161 -3.75 8.68 -8.32
C ARG A 161 -4.53 9.98 -8.13
N VAL A 162 -5.83 9.88 -7.87
CA VAL A 162 -6.67 11.06 -7.63
C VAL A 162 -6.17 11.82 -6.39
N VAL A 163 -6.00 11.13 -5.27
CA VAL A 163 -5.50 11.77 -4.03
C VAL A 163 -4.08 12.30 -4.19
N ALA A 164 -3.21 11.61 -4.94
CA ALA A 164 -1.86 12.10 -5.26
C ALA A 164 -1.92 13.43 -6.02
N SER A 165 -2.76 13.52 -7.05
CA SER A 165 -2.97 14.76 -7.81
C SER A 165 -3.46 15.90 -6.93
N GLY A 166 -4.40 15.64 -6.01
CA GLY A 166 -4.87 16.63 -5.05
C GLY A 166 -3.82 17.05 -4.02
N ALA A 167 -2.93 16.13 -3.63
CA ALA A 167 -1.82 16.44 -2.74
C ALA A 167 -0.77 17.33 -3.43
N THR A 168 -0.47 17.08 -4.71
CA THR A 168 0.37 17.99 -5.50
C THR A 168 -0.27 19.38 -5.61
N ASP A 169 -1.55 19.45 -5.97
CA ASP A 169 -2.27 20.73 -6.11
C ASP A 169 -2.33 21.52 -4.79
N LEU A 170 -2.50 20.83 -3.66
CA LEU A 170 -2.46 21.46 -2.34
C LEU A 170 -1.04 21.84 -1.91
N ALA A 171 -0.01 21.11 -2.34
CA ALA A 171 1.38 21.47 -2.09
C ALA A 171 1.74 22.81 -2.75
N ASP A 172 1.31 23.02 -3.99
CA ASP A 172 1.56 24.24 -4.75
C ASP A 172 0.98 25.48 -4.06
N ASP A 173 -0.22 25.37 -3.47
CA ASP A 173 -0.84 26.46 -2.70
C ASP A 173 -0.01 26.86 -1.47
N TYR A 174 0.62 25.89 -0.81
CA TYR A 174 1.43 26.11 0.38
C TYR A 174 2.89 26.49 0.08
N ASP A 175 3.35 26.37 -1.16
CA ASP A 175 4.78 26.47 -1.49
C ASP A 175 5.38 27.82 -1.09
N GLN A 176 4.65 28.91 -1.29
CA GLN A 176 5.12 30.26 -0.97
C GLN A 176 5.00 30.64 0.51
N THR A 177 4.03 30.07 1.23
CA THR A 177 3.65 30.53 2.58
C THR A 177 4.04 29.56 3.69
N GLU A 178 4.00 28.26 3.41
CA GLU A 178 4.29 27.18 4.35
C GLU A 178 5.16 26.08 3.69
N PRO A 179 6.44 26.35 3.31
CA PRO A 179 7.26 25.43 2.51
C PRO A 179 7.44 24.03 3.12
N ARG A 180 7.46 23.94 4.45
CA ARG A 180 7.52 22.66 5.17
C ARG A 180 6.25 21.83 4.95
N ARG A 181 5.08 22.46 4.91
CA ARG A 181 3.80 21.80 4.67
C ARG A 181 3.65 21.41 3.20
N ALA A 182 4.08 22.27 2.29
CA ALA A 182 4.20 21.94 0.87
C ALA A 182 5.05 20.67 0.67
N SER A 183 6.24 20.62 1.28
CA SER A 183 7.13 19.45 1.22
C SER A 183 6.49 18.15 1.75
N GLN A 184 5.64 18.24 2.78
CA GLN A 184 4.90 17.10 3.32
C GLN A 184 3.86 16.59 2.30
N PHE A 185 3.10 17.50 1.68
CA PHE A 185 2.14 17.14 0.64
C PHE A 185 2.82 16.58 -0.62
N THR A 186 3.94 17.14 -1.06
CA THR A 186 4.73 16.61 -2.18
C THR A 186 5.24 15.18 -1.88
N THR A 187 5.72 14.94 -0.66
CA THR A 187 6.16 13.59 -0.24
C THR A 187 4.99 12.61 -0.20
N ARG A 188 3.82 13.06 0.29
CA ARG A 188 2.58 12.27 0.30
C ARG A 188 2.13 11.94 -1.12
N ALA A 189 2.14 12.90 -2.03
CA ALA A 189 1.79 12.72 -3.44
C ALA A 189 2.67 11.65 -4.09
N LEU A 190 4.00 11.73 -3.93
CA LEU A 190 4.93 10.74 -4.46
C LEU A 190 4.67 9.32 -3.94
N ARG A 191 4.39 9.18 -2.63
CA ARG A 191 4.07 7.88 -2.03
C ARG A 191 2.78 7.30 -2.62
N LEU A 192 1.74 8.12 -2.73
CA LEU A 192 0.45 7.70 -3.28
C LEU A 192 0.54 7.32 -4.76
N ASP A 193 1.28 8.08 -5.55
CA ASP A 193 1.54 7.76 -6.96
C ASP A 193 2.31 6.43 -7.11
N THR A 194 3.32 6.22 -6.25
CA THR A 194 4.06 4.95 -6.19
C THR A 194 3.13 3.78 -5.83
N TYR A 195 2.24 3.97 -4.84
CA TYR A 195 1.25 2.95 -4.48
C TYR A 195 0.28 2.67 -5.61
N ALA A 196 -0.16 3.70 -6.33
CA ALA A 196 -1.05 3.53 -7.47
C ALA A 196 -0.42 2.62 -8.54
N ASP A 197 0.85 2.85 -8.87
CA ASP A 197 1.55 2.04 -9.86
C ASP A 197 1.80 0.61 -9.40
N ASP A 198 2.15 0.41 -8.13
CA ASP A 198 2.33 -0.92 -7.55
C ASP A 198 1.00 -1.71 -7.53
N LEU A 199 -0.10 -1.09 -7.11
CA LEU A 199 -1.43 -1.70 -7.07
C LEU A 199 -1.93 -2.06 -8.47
N ASN A 200 -1.74 -1.17 -9.45
CA ASN A 200 -2.10 -1.44 -10.85
C ASN A 200 -1.26 -2.59 -11.44
N ALA A 201 0.04 -2.62 -11.15
CA ALA A 201 0.91 -3.71 -11.58
C ALA A 201 0.50 -5.03 -10.92
N ALA A 202 0.16 -5.02 -9.62
CA ALA A 202 -0.31 -6.18 -8.89
C ALA A 202 -1.65 -6.71 -9.45
N ALA A 203 -2.58 -5.83 -9.85
CA ALA A 203 -3.82 -6.23 -10.53
C ALA A 203 -3.52 -6.98 -11.84
N GLY A 204 -2.57 -6.48 -12.64
CA GLY A 204 -2.11 -7.15 -13.86
C GLY A 204 -1.42 -8.49 -13.61
N LEU A 205 -0.61 -8.60 -12.54
CA LEU A 205 0.02 -9.86 -12.13
C LEU A 205 -1.02 -10.87 -11.64
N TRP A 206 -2.01 -10.44 -10.87
CA TRP A 206 -3.10 -11.29 -10.38
C TRP A 206 -3.87 -11.96 -11.52
N ARG A 207 -4.25 -11.19 -12.55
CA ARG A 207 -4.95 -11.73 -13.73
C ARG A 207 -4.17 -12.77 -14.52
N ARG A 208 -2.84 -12.75 -14.41
CA ARG A 208 -1.94 -13.71 -15.08
C ARG A 208 -1.41 -14.77 -14.13
N GLU A 209 -2.00 -14.90 -12.94
CA GLU A 209 -1.60 -15.84 -11.90
C GLU A 209 -0.12 -15.71 -11.48
N GLY A 210 0.45 -14.51 -11.64
CA GLY A 210 1.85 -14.20 -11.36
C GLY A 210 2.07 -13.37 -10.10
N LEU A 211 1.01 -13.07 -9.33
CA LEU A 211 1.12 -12.39 -8.05
C LEU A 211 1.31 -13.45 -6.96
N THR A 212 2.54 -13.60 -6.49
CA THR A 212 2.91 -14.51 -5.40
C THR A 212 2.97 -13.78 -4.09
#